data_AF-N1RIZ7-F1
#
_entry.id   AF-N1RIZ7-F1
#
_cell.length_a   1.000
_cell.length_b   1.000
_cell.length_c   1.000
_cell.angle_alpha   90.00
_cell.angle_beta   90.00
_cell.angle_gamma   90.00
#
_symmetry.space_group_name_H-M   'P 1'
#
loop_
_entity.id
_entity.type
_entity.pdbx_description
1 polymer ?
#
loop_
_entity_poly.entity_id
_entity_poly.type
_entity_poly.pdbx_seq_one_letter_code
_entity_poly.pdbx_strand_id
1 'polypeptide(L)'
;MKKGDVLGVARIAGIMASKRTPDLIPLCHPISLSKATVDLDVRGDDRVEIAATVTCDGKTGVEMEALTAASTAALTIYDMCKAVDKGMVIEGLRVVLKDGGKSGRWEME
;
A
#
# COMPACT_ATOMS: atom_id res chain seq x y z
N MET A 1 3.20 -13.95 -21.85
CA MET A 1 4.28 -13.23 -21.12
C MET A 1 4.30 -13.78 -19.69
N LYS A 2 5.36 -14.44 -19.23
CA LYS A 2 5.44 -14.98 -17.86
C LYS A 2 6.47 -14.17 -17.06
N LYS A 3 6.06 -13.04 -16.50
CA LYS A 3 6.89 -12.30 -15.52
C LYS A 3 6.82 -12.89 -14.10
N GLY A 4 6.05 -13.96 -13.89
CA GLY A 4 5.93 -14.63 -12.59
C GLY A 4 4.64 -14.24 -11.86
N ASP A 5 4.56 -14.56 -10.58
CA ASP A 5 3.44 -14.21 -9.70
C ASP A 5 3.43 -12.70 -9.41
N VAL A 6 2.71 -11.95 -10.24
CA VAL A 6 2.60 -10.49 -10.15
C VAL A 6 2.03 -10.05 -8.79
N LEU A 7 0.98 -10.73 -8.31
CA LEU A 7 0.30 -10.37 -7.07
C LEU A 7 1.17 -10.66 -5.85
N GLY A 8 1.88 -11.81 -5.86
CA GLY A 8 2.84 -12.16 -4.81
C GLY A 8 3.99 -11.16 -4.71
N VAL A 9 4.58 -10.77 -5.85
CA VAL A 9 5.67 -9.78 -5.88
C VAL A 9 5.19 -8.40 -5.43
N ALA A 10 4.02 -7.95 -5.90
CA ALA A 10 3.44 -6.67 -5.48
C ALA A 10 3.12 -6.64 -3.97
N ARG A 11 2.65 -7.75 -3.40
CA ARG A 11 2.40 -7.90 -1.96
C ARG A 11 3.68 -7.71 -1.15
N ILE A 12 4.76 -8.39 -1.54
CA ILE A 12 6.05 -8.27 -0.86
C ILE A 12 6.57 -6.83 -0.97
N ALA A 13 6.49 -6.23 -2.17
CA ALA A 13 6.92 -4.86 -2.39
C ALA A 13 6.18 -3.86 -1.49
N GLY A 14 4.85 -3.96 -1.38
CA GLY A 14 4.06 -3.11 -0.49
C GLY A 14 4.42 -3.31 0.99
N ILE A 15 4.61 -4.55 1.45
CA ILE A 15 5.04 -4.82 2.84
C ILE A 15 6.43 -4.23 3.11
N MET A 16 7.38 -4.38 2.19
CA MET A 16 8.71 -3.79 2.32
C MET A 16 8.66 -2.26 2.34
N ALA A 17 7.82 -1.66 1.50
CA ALA A 17 7.66 -0.22 1.40
C ALA A 17 7.08 0.38 2.68
N SER A 18 6.11 -0.29 3.33
CA SER A 18 5.56 0.18 4.61
C SER A 18 6.65 0.46 5.65
N LYS A 19 7.68 -0.38 5.71
CA LYS A 19 8.80 -0.29 6.66
C LYS A 19 9.85 0.75 6.27
N ARG A 20 9.83 1.21 5.01
CA ARG A 20 10.75 2.22 4.44
C ARG A 20 10.10 3.58 4.25
N THR A 21 8.84 3.75 4.67
CA THR A 21 8.13 5.02 4.63
C THR A 21 8.94 6.22 5.16
N PRO A 22 9.63 6.15 6.32
CA PRO A 22 10.44 7.27 6.80
C PRO A 22 11.67 7.57 5.91
N ASP A 23 12.14 6.62 5.09
CA ASP A 23 13.22 6.85 4.14
C ASP A 23 12.73 7.62 2.90
N LEU A 24 11.43 7.56 2.62
CA LEU A 24 10.79 8.11 1.41
C LEU A 24 10.08 9.44 1.67
N ILE A 25 9.44 9.58 2.83
CA ILE A 25 8.64 10.75 3.20
C ILE A 25 9.42 11.60 4.20
N PRO A 26 9.95 12.79 3.83
CA PRO A 26 10.96 13.51 4.60
C PRO A 26 10.64 13.85 6.06
N LEU A 27 9.36 13.96 6.42
CA LEU A 27 8.90 14.33 7.76
C LEU A 27 8.17 13.19 8.48
N CYS A 28 8.18 11.98 7.92
CA CYS A 28 7.67 10.80 8.63
C CYS A 28 8.63 10.41 9.75
N HIS A 29 8.06 10.06 10.90
CA HIS A 29 8.83 9.51 12.00
C HIS A 29 9.20 8.05 11.69
N PRO A 30 10.35 7.55 12.14
CA PRO A 30 10.59 6.11 12.17
C PRO A 30 9.62 5.43 13.16
N ILE A 31 8.82 4.49 12.66
CA ILE A 31 7.81 3.76 13.46
C ILE A 31 8.10 2.25 13.41
N SER A 32 8.13 1.61 14.58
CA SER A 32 8.13 0.16 14.69
C SER A 32 6.74 -0.40 14.41
N LEU A 33 6.55 -1.00 13.23
CA LEU A 33 5.28 -1.59 12.83
C LEU A 33 5.05 -2.94 13.51
N SER A 34 3.87 -3.14 14.09
CA SER A 34 3.45 -4.42 14.68
C SER A 34 2.82 -5.36 13.65
N LYS A 35 2.18 -4.81 12.60
CA LYS A 35 1.63 -5.56 11.47
C LYS A 35 1.68 -4.71 10.20
N ALA A 36 1.92 -5.38 9.08
CA ALA A 36 1.69 -4.83 7.74
C ALA A 36 1.14 -5.94 6.84
N THR A 37 -0.05 -5.74 6.28
CA THR A 37 -0.66 -6.61 5.28
C THR A 37 -1.01 -5.80 4.05
N VAL A 38 -0.88 -6.44 2.88
CA VAL A 38 -1.27 -5.87 1.60
C VAL A 38 -2.08 -6.94 0.90
N ASP A 39 -3.35 -6.66 0.67
CA ASP A 39 -4.30 -7.54 0.00
C ASP A 39 -4.56 -7.03 -1.40
N LEU A 40 -4.48 -7.93 -2.37
CA LEU A 40 -4.68 -7.64 -3.78
C LEU A 40 -5.80 -8.51 -4.30
N ASP A 41 -6.81 -7.89 -4.88
CA ASP A 41 -7.98 -8.56 -5.40
C ASP A 41 -8.20 -8.15 -6.86
N VAL A 42 -8.30 -9.14 -7.74
CA VAL A 42 -8.54 -8.88 -9.16
C VAL A 42 -10.04 -8.70 -9.36
N ARG A 43 -10.43 -7.53 -9.85
CA ARG A 43 -11.83 -7.14 -10.03
C ARG A 43 -12.16 -7.10 -11.51
N GLY A 44 -12.96 -8.06 -11.95
CA GLY A 44 -13.27 -8.23 -13.37
C GLY A 44 -12.00 -8.54 -14.16
N ASP A 45 -11.90 -7.98 -15.36
CA ASP A 45 -10.83 -8.27 -16.31
C ASP A 45 -9.79 -7.14 -16.42
N ASP A 46 -10.01 -5.99 -15.78
CA ASP A 46 -9.25 -4.76 -16.02
C ASP A 46 -8.76 -4.02 -14.76
N ARG A 47 -9.12 -4.48 -13.55
CA ARG A 47 -8.78 -3.77 -12.31
C ARG A 47 -8.17 -4.68 -11.25
N VAL A 48 -7.20 -4.15 -10.50
CA VAL A 48 -6.72 -4.74 -9.24
C VAL A 48 -6.99 -3.76 -8.12
N GLU A 49 -7.78 -4.17 -7.13
CA GLU A 49 -7.98 -3.43 -5.89
C GLU A 49 -6.88 -3.82 -4.90
N ILE A 50 -6.27 -2.80 -4.29
CA ILE A 50 -5.16 -2.97 -3.34
C ILE A 50 -5.57 -2.36 -2.01
N ALA A 51 -5.59 -3.17 -0.96
CA ALA A 51 -5.85 -2.73 0.40
C ALA A 51 -4.62 -2.98 1.27
N ALA A 52 -4.04 -1.93 1.84
CA ALA A 52 -2.95 -2.04 2.79
C ALA A 52 -3.45 -1.73 4.20
N THR A 53 -3.19 -2.63 5.14
CA THR A 53 -3.48 -2.43 6.58
C THR A 53 -2.18 -2.46 7.36
N VAL A 54 -1.90 -1.38 8.08
CA VAL A 54 -0.71 -1.24 8.91
C VAL A 54 -1.14 -0.93 10.34
N THR A 55 -0.46 -1.55 11.31
CA THR A 55 -0.65 -1.27 12.74
C THR A 55 0.68 -1.00 13.41
N CYS A 56 0.66 -0.18 14.45
CA CYS A 56 1.79 0.04 15.33
C CYS A 56 1.33 0.28 16.77
N ASP A 57 2.22 0.05 17.72
CA ASP A 57 2.08 0.50 19.11
C ASP A 57 2.97 1.74 19.29
N GLY A 58 2.49 2.89 18.83
CA GLY A 58 3.27 4.12 18.72
C GLY A 58 2.49 5.39 19.08
N LYS A 59 3.21 6.52 19.18
CA LYS A 59 2.62 7.84 19.51
C LYS A 59 2.06 8.59 18.29
N THR A 60 2.37 8.11 17.08
CA THR A 60 1.92 8.68 15.80
C THR A 60 1.12 7.63 15.04
N GLY A 61 0.22 8.08 14.18
CA GLY A 61 -0.51 7.20 13.27
C GLY A 61 0.40 6.62 12.18
N VAL A 62 -0.16 5.65 11.44
CA VAL A 62 0.49 4.89 10.36
C VAL A 62 -0.21 5.04 9.01
N GLU A 63 -0.89 6.18 8.82
CA GLU A 63 -1.57 6.52 7.57
C GLU A 63 -0.59 6.50 6.39
N MET A 64 0.60 7.05 6.58
CA MET A 64 1.62 7.16 5.54
C MET A 64 2.21 5.79 5.18
N GLU A 65 2.38 4.90 6.16
CA GLU A 65 2.88 3.56 5.93
C GLU A 65 1.88 2.71 5.14
N ALA A 66 0.58 2.87 5.42
CA ALA A 66 -0.47 2.21 4.64
C ALA A 66 -0.53 2.74 3.20
N LEU A 67 -0.50 4.07 3.00
CA LEU A 67 -0.51 4.69 1.67
C LEU A 67 0.73 4.30 0.85
N THR A 68 1.90 4.30 1.49
CA THR A 68 3.17 3.95 0.84
C THR A 68 3.18 2.47 0.42
N ALA A 69 2.63 1.59 1.24
CA ALA A 69 2.47 0.17 0.91
C ALA A 69 1.55 -0.05 -0.30
N ALA A 70 0.36 0.55 -0.30
CA ALA A 70 -0.59 0.44 -1.40
C ALA A 70 -0.02 1.03 -2.70
N SER A 71 0.59 2.21 -2.63
CA SER A 71 1.22 2.87 -3.78
C SER A 71 2.34 2.02 -4.38
N THR A 72 3.23 1.48 -3.55
CA THR A 72 4.36 0.68 -4.05
C THR A 72 3.90 -0.66 -4.63
N ALA A 73 2.88 -1.29 -4.04
CA ALA A 73 2.25 -2.47 -4.63
C ALA A 73 1.67 -2.14 -6.02
N ALA A 74 0.95 -1.01 -6.17
CA ALA A 74 0.42 -0.57 -7.46
C ALA A 74 1.53 -0.30 -8.49
N LEU A 75 2.59 0.41 -8.10
CA LEU A 75 3.76 0.66 -8.95
C LEU A 75 4.46 -0.64 -9.37
N THR A 76 4.47 -1.65 -8.50
CA THR A 76 5.05 -2.96 -8.79
C THR A 76 4.21 -3.72 -9.81
N ILE A 77 2.87 -3.69 -9.70
CA ILE A 77 1.98 -4.26 -10.72
C ILE A 77 2.22 -3.55 -12.05
N TYR A 78 2.30 -2.22 -12.05
CA TYR A 78 2.60 -1.46 -13.25
C TYR A 78 3.93 -1.92 -13.86
N ASP A 79 5.02 -1.99 -13.08
CA ASP A 79 6.32 -2.43 -13.57
C ASP A 79 6.29 -3.83 -14.20
N MET A 80 5.54 -4.72 -13.57
CA MET A 80 5.36 -6.10 -14.01
C MET A 80 4.50 -6.16 -15.28
N CYS A 81 3.47 -5.34 -15.43
CA CYS A 81 2.52 -5.43 -16.54
C CYS A 81 2.79 -4.44 -17.70
N LYS A 82 3.67 -3.43 -17.54
CA LYS A 82 3.92 -2.35 -18.54
C LYS A 82 4.36 -2.79 -19.93
N ALA A 83 4.78 -4.04 -20.07
CA ALA A 83 5.18 -4.60 -21.36
C ALA A 83 3.98 -5.18 -22.14
N VAL A 84 2.87 -5.47 -21.46
CA VAL A 84 1.59 -5.88 -22.05
C VAL A 84 0.76 -4.65 -22.39
N ASP A 85 0.59 -3.76 -21.43
CA ASP A 85 -0.17 -2.53 -21.60
C ASP A 85 0.54 -1.37 -20.89
N LYS A 86 0.74 -0.26 -21.60
CA LYS A 86 1.34 0.97 -21.06
C LYS A 86 0.30 2.01 -20.63
N GLY A 87 -0.98 1.76 -20.93
CA GLY A 87 -2.10 2.63 -20.60
C GLY A 87 -2.69 2.41 -19.20
N MET A 88 -2.14 1.48 -18.41
CA MET A 88 -2.58 1.25 -17.04
C MET A 88 -2.54 2.54 -16.21
N VAL A 89 -3.56 2.74 -15.38
CA VAL A 89 -3.68 3.91 -14.50
C VAL A 89 -3.63 3.45 -13.05
N ILE A 90 -2.87 4.18 -12.22
CA ILE A 90 -2.91 4.04 -10.75
C ILE A 90 -3.76 5.19 -10.22
N GLU A 91 -4.88 4.86 -9.60
CA GLU A 91 -5.84 5.83 -9.10
C GLU A 91 -6.44 5.39 -7.75
N GLY A 92 -7.20 6.30 -7.11
CA GLY A 92 -7.96 5.98 -5.89
C GLY A 92 -7.12 5.77 -4.63
N LEU A 93 -5.85 6.18 -4.61
CA LEU A 93 -4.99 6.07 -3.43
C LEU A 93 -5.49 7.01 -2.31
N ARG A 94 -6.03 6.42 -1.24
CA ARG A 94 -6.60 7.15 -0.10
C ARG A 94 -6.60 6.30 1.16
N VAL A 95 -6.66 6.95 2.32
CA VAL A 95 -6.95 6.27 3.59
C VAL A 95 -8.45 5.98 3.63
N VAL A 96 -8.82 4.75 3.99
CA VAL A 96 -10.23 4.33 4.10
C VAL A 96 -10.68 4.15 5.55
N LEU A 97 -9.75 3.80 6.44
CA LEU A 97 -9.98 3.66 7.86
C LEU A 97 -8.69 4.00 8.61
N LYS A 98 -8.82 4.74 9.70
CA LYS A 98 -7.75 5.01 10.66
C LYS A 98 -8.33 4.93 12.06
N ASP A 99 -7.71 4.14 12.93
CA ASP A 99 -8.13 4.02 14.33
C ASP A 99 -6.97 4.36 15.27
N GLY A 100 -7.30 4.88 16.44
CA GLY A 100 -6.35 5.29 17.48
C GLY A 100 -5.84 6.73 17.38
N GLY A 101 -5.05 7.11 18.39
CA GLY A 101 -4.55 8.48 18.58
C GLY A 101 -5.64 9.46 19.07
N LYS A 102 -5.24 10.72 19.28
CA LYS A 102 -6.11 11.75 19.86
C LYS A 102 -7.36 12.05 19.03
N SER A 103 -7.27 11.91 17.70
CA SER A 103 -8.41 12.17 16.80
C SER A 103 -9.45 11.05 16.79
N GLY A 104 -9.18 9.93 17.47
CA GLY A 104 -10.05 8.76 17.46
C GLY A 104 -10.14 8.07 16.10
N ARG A 105 -11.15 7.20 15.98
CA ARG A 105 -11.47 6.46 14.76
C ARG A 105 -12.06 7.39 13.70
N TRP A 106 -11.53 7.27 12.50
CA TRP A 106 -12.02 7.89 11.28
C TRP A 106 -12.21 6.80 10.22
N GLU A 107 -13.30 6.89 9.47
CA GLU A 107 -13.65 5.98 8.40
C GLU A 107 -14.19 6.82 7.25
N MET A 108 -13.78 6.49 6.03
CA MET A 108 -14.23 7.19 4.84
C MET A 108 -15.72 6.88 4.61
N GLU A 109 -16.52 7.92 4.37
CA GLU A 109 -17.92 7.79 3.97
C GLU A 109 -18.07 7.24 2.53
#